data_AF-A0A7V5V4C5-F1
#
_entry.id   AF-A0A7V5V4C5-F1
#
_cell.length_a   1.000
_cell.length_b   1.000
_cell.length_c   1.000
_cell.angle_alpha   90.00
_cell.angle_beta   90.00
_cell.angle_gamma   90.00
#
_symmetry.space_group_name_H-M   'P 1'
#
loop_
_entity.id
_entity.type
_entity.pdbx_description
1 polymer ?
#
loop_
_entity_poly.entity_id
_entity_poly.type
_entity_poly.pdbx_seq_one_letter_code
_entity_poly.pdbx_strand_id
1 'polypeptide(L)'
;MRTPKTCLSFFISVLSAIVLLLSLNGCGFKNKPIPPQQVVPKAITDLRYQLNDKGVTLSWSYPIETVTGRDITEISSFEVYRAVVPADKYCETCPIPWGRSVNIPGGAVPDEGKKTAIYESSLLRPGNMYFFKVRSTAGWWAESADSNIVSFLWNIPAMAPEGLQVRVADKAITLSWQPVTMHRDGSPVTEKVEYQVLRSEGGGTFTPVGKPVNGTTFTDTTTKNGRKYLYKVQSLSVYEQAVVGGGESKVISAASVDRTPPARPTGVHVVRTANAVKIFWEPVHTNDLHGYRIYRRAAGKKKPVGIGTVNAPYVMFTDTKPPQNAERVYYSVSSIDNRKPANESARSQEAMVILQ
;
A
#
# COMPACT_ATOMS: atom_id res chain seq x y z
N MET A 1 58.99 -5.92 -92.02
CA MET A 1 57.52 -5.93 -92.13
C MET A 1 56.92 -5.83 -90.73
N ARG A 2 56.46 -4.64 -90.30
CA ARG A 2 55.83 -4.42 -88.99
C ARG A 2 54.30 -4.50 -89.17
N THR A 3 53.67 -5.47 -88.51
CA THR A 3 52.22 -5.70 -88.53
C THR A 3 51.50 -4.89 -87.44
N PRO A 4 50.24 -4.45 -87.67
CA PRO A 4 49.58 -3.46 -86.83
C PRO A 4 48.86 -4.12 -85.66
N LYS A 5 49.55 -4.34 -84.54
CA LYS A 5 48.93 -4.81 -83.28
C LYS A 5 48.44 -3.66 -82.37
N THR A 6 48.64 -2.41 -82.77
CA THR A 6 48.41 -1.22 -81.91
C THR A 6 46.98 -0.66 -81.95
N CYS A 7 46.14 -1.04 -82.92
CA CYS A 7 44.79 -0.47 -83.02
C CYS A 7 43.75 -1.20 -82.15
N LEU A 8 43.84 -2.53 -82.03
CA LEU A 8 42.87 -3.33 -81.26
C LEU A 8 43.02 -3.17 -79.75
N SER A 9 44.26 -3.02 -79.27
CA SER A 9 44.57 -2.75 -77.85
C SER A 9 44.02 -1.40 -77.40
N PHE A 10 44.08 -0.37 -78.26
CA PHE A 10 43.63 0.98 -77.90
C PHE A 10 42.10 1.05 -77.79
N PHE A 11 41.37 0.36 -78.67
CA PHE A 11 39.90 0.29 -78.61
C PHE A 11 39.39 -0.47 -77.39
N ILE A 12 40.05 -1.56 -76.97
CA ILE A 12 39.66 -2.31 -75.76
C ILE A 12 39.91 -1.47 -74.50
N SER A 13 41.03 -0.73 -74.44
CA SER A 13 41.33 0.17 -73.32
C SER A 13 40.34 1.34 -73.21
N VAL A 14 39.94 1.93 -74.35
CA VAL A 14 38.95 3.02 -74.38
C VAL A 14 37.55 2.52 -74.02
N LEU A 15 37.14 1.35 -74.51
CA LEU A 15 35.84 0.76 -74.17
C LEU A 15 35.77 0.36 -72.68
N SER A 16 36.86 -0.19 -72.13
CA SER A 16 36.94 -0.55 -70.71
C SER A 16 36.96 0.70 -69.81
N ALA A 17 37.56 1.81 -70.24
CA ALA A 17 37.51 3.08 -69.53
C ALA A 17 36.10 3.71 -69.56
N ILE A 18 35.37 3.60 -70.67
CA ILE A 18 33.99 4.09 -70.80
C ILE A 18 33.02 3.28 -69.93
N VAL A 19 33.19 1.95 -69.84
CA VAL A 19 32.40 1.09 -68.94
C VAL A 19 32.70 1.35 -67.46
N LEU A 20 33.95 1.69 -67.11
CA LEU A 20 34.33 2.09 -65.75
C LEU A 20 33.79 3.47 -65.36
N LEU A 21 33.69 4.42 -66.31
CA LEU A 21 33.06 5.72 -66.07
C LEU A 21 31.53 5.63 -65.98
N LEU A 22 30.89 4.71 -66.72
CA LEU A 22 29.44 4.51 -66.67
C LEU A 22 28.97 3.77 -65.40
N SER A 23 29.85 2.98 -64.76
CA SER A 23 29.57 2.28 -63.51
C SER A 23 29.74 3.13 -62.24
N LEU A 24 30.20 4.38 -62.37
CA LEU A 24 30.24 5.37 -61.28
C LEU A 24 28.92 6.16 -61.13
N ASN A 25 27.90 5.88 -61.95
CA ASN A 25 26.54 6.40 -61.74
C ASN A 25 25.84 5.61 -60.63
N GLY A 26 26.37 5.71 -59.41
CA GLY A 26 25.60 5.33 -58.23
C GLY A 26 24.40 6.26 -58.12
N CYS A 27 23.19 5.72 -58.20
CA CYS A 27 21.95 6.43 -57.87
C CYS A 27 21.93 6.78 -56.38
N GLY A 28 22.71 7.79 -55.98
CA GLY A 28 22.58 8.42 -54.68
C GLY A 28 21.28 9.23 -54.65
N PHE A 29 20.21 8.64 -54.13
CA PHE A 29 18.94 9.33 -53.93
C PHE A 29 19.14 10.46 -52.91
N LYS A 30 19.28 11.70 -53.40
CA LYS A 30 19.43 12.89 -52.55
C LYS A 30 18.08 13.23 -51.93
N ASN A 31 17.79 12.64 -50.79
CA ASN A 31 16.67 13.09 -49.96
C ASN A 31 16.97 14.48 -49.39
N LYS A 32 15.90 15.26 -49.17
CA LYS A 32 16.03 16.56 -48.50
C LYS A 32 16.69 16.34 -47.13
N PRO A 33 17.70 17.15 -46.75
CA PRO A 33 18.28 17.05 -45.42
C PRO A 33 17.17 17.23 -44.38
N ILE A 34 16.99 16.22 -43.54
CA ILE A 34 16.02 16.27 -42.46
C ILE A 34 16.59 17.21 -41.40
N PRO A 35 15.91 18.30 -41.02
CA PRO A 35 16.35 19.18 -39.96
C PRO A 35 16.66 18.38 -38.69
N PRO A 36 17.75 18.69 -37.97
CA PRO A 36 18.17 17.93 -36.79
C PRO A 36 17.04 17.75 -35.76
N GLN A 37 16.16 18.74 -35.60
CA GLN A 37 15.04 18.69 -34.65
C GLN A 37 13.91 17.74 -35.07
N GLN A 38 13.79 17.36 -36.34
CA GLN A 38 12.70 16.48 -36.81
C GLN A 38 12.87 15.01 -36.40
N VAL A 39 14.07 14.62 -35.98
CA VAL A 39 14.42 13.24 -35.57
C VAL A 39 14.65 13.10 -34.07
N VAL A 40 14.63 14.20 -33.31
CA VAL A 40 14.88 14.19 -31.86
C VAL A 40 13.69 13.59 -31.12
N PRO A 41 13.86 12.51 -30.34
CA PRO A 41 12.79 11.95 -29.53
C PRO A 41 12.27 12.93 -28.48
N LYS A 42 10.98 12.84 -28.14
CA LYS A 42 10.46 13.50 -26.93
C LYS A 42 11.19 12.97 -25.70
N ALA A 43 11.40 13.86 -24.73
CA ALA A 43 11.99 13.48 -23.45
C ALA A 43 11.11 12.45 -22.74
N ILE A 44 11.75 11.51 -22.07
CA ILE A 44 11.10 10.55 -21.19
C ILE A 44 10.54 11.30 -19.97
N THR A 45 9.27 11.11 -19.66
CA THR A 45 8.62 11.80 -18.53
C THR A 45 8.16 10.85 -17.42
N ASP A 46 8.30 9.54 -17.63
CA ASP A 46 7.81 8.49 -16.73
C ASP A 46 8.93 7.63 -16.12
N LEU A 47 10.16 8.18 -16.05
CA LEU A 47 11.27 7.51 -15.36
C LEU A 47 10.88 7.29 -13.90
N ARG A 48 10.93 6.04 -13.46
CA ARG A 48 10.59 5.61 -12.11
C ARG A 48 11.57 4.55 -11.63
N TYR A 49 11.60 4.31 -10.32
CA TYR A 49 12.49 3.34 -9.72
C TYR A 49 11.79 2.45 -8.71
N GLN A 50 12.37 1.28 -8.46
CA GLN A 50 12.06 0.39 -7.37
C GLN A 50 13.36 -0.05 -6.69
N LEU A 51 13.39 0.01 -5.36
CA LEU A 51 14.52 -0.48 -4.57
C LEU A 51 14.32 -1.94 -4.22
N ASN A 52 15.40 -2.70 -4.23
CA ASN A 52 15.45 -4.08 -3.75
C ASN A 52 16.73 -4.28 -2.93
N ASP A 53 16.96 -5.47 -2.40
CA ASP A 53 18.11 -5.74 -1.52
C ASP A 53 19.49 -5.57 -2.19
N LYS A 54 19.56 -5.55 -3.52
CA LYS A 54 20.81 -5.49 -4.30
C LYS A 54 21.09 -4.11 -4.90
N GLY A 55 20.09 -3.21 -4.95
CA GLY A 55 20.23 -1.89 -5.53
C GLY A 55 18.90 -1.31 -6.01
N VAL A 56 18.94 -0.69 -7.19
CA VAL A 56 17.79 -0.04 -7.83
C VAL A 56 17.49 -0.63 -9.20
N THR A 57 16.20 -0.83 -9.49
CA THR A 57 15.69 -1.10 -10.83
C THR A 57 14.98 0.15 -11.34
N LEU A 58 15.49 0.74 -12.41
CA LEU A 58 14.88 1.85 -13.14
C LEU A 58 13.98 1.32 -14.25
N SER A 59 12.87 2.01 -14.52
CA SER A 59 12.03 1.71 -15.68
C SER A 59 11.44 2.99 -16.29
N TRP A 60 11.25 2.97 -17.61
CA TRP A 60 10.67 4.07 -18.38
C TRP A 60 10.05 3.58 -19.70
N SER A 61 9.17 4.37 -20.28
CA SER A 61 8.56 4.06 -21.58
C SER A 61 9.49 4.44 -22.74
N TYR A 62 9.47 3.65 -23.82
CA TYR A 62 10.12 4.03 -25.08
C TYR A 62 9.40 5.27 -25.65
N PRO A 63 10.14 6.32 -26.07
CA PRO A 63 9.55 7.43 -26.82
C PRO A 63 9.00 6.92 -28.15
N ILE A 64 7.73 7.25 -28.42
CA ILE A 64 7.03 6.88 -29.65
C ILE A 64 6.95 8.03 -30.66
N GLU A 65 7.31 9.24 -30.25
CA GLU A 65 7.19 10.45 -31.06
C GLU A 65 8.42 11.35 -30.92
N THR A 66 8.74 12.08 -31.98
CA THR A 66 9.73 13.15 -31.98
C THR A 66 9.17 14.43 -31.36
N VAL A 67 10.04 15.40 -31.05
CA VAL A 67 9.62 16.73 -30.55
C VAL A 67 8.70 17.47 -31.52
N THR A 68 8.71 17.10 -32.80
CA THR A 68 7.80 17.63 -33.84
C THR A 68 6.52 16.80 -34.02
N GLY A 69 6.30 15.75 -33.24
CA GLY A 69 5.10 14.90 -33.28
C GLY A 69 5.10 13.88 -34.42
N ARG A 70 6.26 13.45 -34.91
CA ARG A 70 6.36 12.34 -35.86
C ARG A 70 6.62 11.04 -35.14
N ASP A 71 6.07 9.94 -35.65
CA ASP A 71 6.28 8.62 -35.08
C ASP A 71 7.75 8.18 -35.14
N ILE A 72 8.18 7.46 -34.11
CA ILE A 72 9.51 6.85 -34.00
C ILE A 72 9.34 5.34 -34.04
N THR A 73 9.98 4.72 -35.02
CA THR A 73 9.96 3.26 -35.22
C THR A 73 11.11 2.55 -34.52
N GLU A 74 12.18 3.27 -34.17
CA GLU A 74 13.36 2.70 -33.54
C GLU A 74 14.06 3.70 -32.62
N ILE A 75 14.47 3.23 -31.44
CA ILE A 75 15.40 3.93 -30.55
C ILE A 75 16.75 3.24 -30.66
N SER A 76 17.82 3.98 -30.95
CA SER A 76 19.16 3.41 -31.09
C SER A 76 19.76 3.05 -29.73
N SER A 77 19.69 3.95 -28.75
CA SER A 77 20.15 3.70 -27.39
C SER A 77 19.47 4.58 -26.35
N PHE A 78 19.68 4.23 -25.09
CA PHE A 78 19.42 5.08 -23.94
C PHE A 78 20.73 5.39 -23.21
N GLU A 79 20.97 6.67 -22.93
CA GLU A 79 22.06 7.14 -22.09
C GLU A 79 21.54 7.32 -20.67
N VAL A 80 21.96 6.44 -19.75
CA VAL A 80 21.57 6.51 -18.33
C VAL A 80 22.65 7.23 -17.56
N TYR A 81 22.32 8.40 -17.04
CA TYR A 81 23.21 9.20 -16.20
C TYR A 81 22.97 8.88 -14.73
N ARG A 82 24.06 8.81 -13.96
CA ARG A 82 24.05 8.61 -12.51
C ARG A 82 24.88 9.67 -11.83
N ALA A 83 24.34 10.29 -10.77
CA ALA A 83 25.10 11.08 -9.82
C ALA A 83 25.02 10.45 -8.43
N VAL A 84 26.09 10.62 -7.65
CA VAL A 84 26.20 10.12 -6.28
C VAL A 84 26.68 11.25 -5.38
N VAL A 85 25.89 11.60 -4.38
CA VAL A 85 26.19 12.67 -3.43
C VAL A 85 26.14 12.09 -2.02
N PRO A 86 27.20 12.21 -1.20
CA PRO A 86 27.13 11.85 0.21
C PRO A 86 25.95 12.55 0.89
N ALA A 87 25.15 11.82 1.69
CA ALA A 87 23.90 12.35 2.24
C ALA A 87 24.13 13.59 3.14
N ASP A 88 25.22 13.59 3.90
CA ASP A 88 25.68 14.68 4.76
C ASP A 88 26.12 15.95 3.99
N LYS A 89 26.39 15.81 2.68
CA LYS A 89 26.77 16.92 1.78
C LYS A 89 25.65 17.31 0.83
N TYR A 90 24.48 16.68 0.94
CA TYR A 90 23.37 16.97 0.07
C TYR A 90 22.72 18.33 0.42
N CYS A 91 22.43 19.11 -0.62
CA CYS A 91 21.67 20.35 -0.55
C CYS A 91 20.73 20.43 -1.75
N GLU A 92 19.49 20.84 -1.50
CA GLU A 92 18.43 20.85 -2.53
C GLU A 92 18.74 21.75 -3.73
N THR A 93 19.45 22.85 -3.51
CA THR A 93 19.75 23.86 -4.54
C THR A 93 21.11 23.66 -5.22
N CYS A 94 21.89 22.66 -4.79
CA CYS A 94 23.22 22.43 -5.31
C CYS A 94 23.19 21.75 -6.69
N PRO A 95 24.09 22.11 -7.62
CA PRO A 95 24.19 21.44 -8.90
C PRO A 95 24.48 19.94 -8.73
N ILE A 96 23.70 19.09 -9.40
CA ILE A 96 23.88 17.63 -9.35
C ILE A 96 25.13 17.25 -10.15
N PRO A 97 26.14 16.60 -9.53
CA PRO A 97 27.38 16.23 -10.21
C PRO A 97 27.20 14.95 -11.04
N TRP A 98 26.64 15.08 -12.23
CA TRP A 98 26.43 13.95 -13.15
C TRP A 98 27.74 13.28 -13.55
N GLY A 99 27.82 11.96 -13.34
CA GLY A 99 28.91 11.13 -13.83
C GLY A 99 28.78 10.81 -15.32
N ARG A 100 29.69 9.97 -15.82
CA ARG A 100 29.58 9.41 -17.18
C ARG A 100 28.30 8.58 -17.31
N SER A 101 27.65 8.68 -18.47
CA SER A 101 26.48 7.86 -18.78
C SER A 101 26.87 6.41 -19.07
N VAL A 102 25.90 5.54 -18.90
CA VAL A 102 25.94 4.16 -19.38
C VAL A 102 25.02 4.08 -20.60
N ASN A 103 25.57 3.63 -21.73
CA ASN A 103 24.79 3.39 -22.93
C ASN A 103 24.10 2.02 -22.84
N ILE A 104 22.79 2.02 -23.04
CA ILE A 104 21.95 0.83 -23.10
C ILE A 104 21.41 0.72 -24.52
N PRO A 105 21.61 -0.42 -25.22
CA PRO A 105 21.04 -0.61 -26.55
C PRO A 105 19.51 -0.43 -26.54
N GLY A 106 19.01 0.27 -27.54
CA GLY A 106 17.58 0.43 -27.76
C GLY A 106 17.01 -0.72 -28.59
N GLY A 107 16.07 -0.39 -29.47
CA GLY A 107 15.52 -1.29 -30.47
C GLY A 107 14.20 -0.78 -31.03
N ALA A 108 13.53 -1.65 -31.80
CA ALA A 108 12.25 -1.33 -32.40
C ALA A 108 11.21 -0.89 -31.37
N VAL A 109 10.49 0.17 -31.71
CA VAL A 109 9.30 0.66 -31.02
C VAL A 109 8.10 -0.05 -31.63
N PRO A 110 7.20 -0.64 -30.82
CA PRO A 110 6.04 -1.35 -31.35
C PRO A 110 5.03 -0.37 -31.97
N ASP A 111 4.38 -0.80 -33.05
CA ASP A 111 3.33 -0.02 -33.73
C ASP A 111 2.08 0.17 -32.83
N GLU A 112 1.83 -0.77 -31.92
CA GLU A 112 0.76 -0.70 -30.93
C GLU A 112 1.25 -1.07 -29.52
N GLY A 113 0.75 -0.36 -28.51
CA GLY A 113 1.07 -0.59 -27.11
C GLY A 113 2.32 0.15 -26.61
N LYS A 114 2.66 -0.03 -25.33
CA LYS A 114 3.80 0.62 -24.68
C LYS A 114 4.92 -0.39 -24.45
N LYS A 115 6.11 -0.10 -24.97
CA LYS A 115 7.34 -0.82 -24.62
C LYS A 115 8.04 -0.12 -23.45
N THR A 116 8.51 -0.90 -22.48
CA THR A 116 9.22 -0.40 -21.29
C THR A 116 10.67 -0.85 -21.34
N ALA A 117 11.59 0.09 -21.09
CA ALA A 117 13.00 -0.22 -20.83
C ALA A 117 13.22 -0.41 -19.33
N ILE A 118 14.17 -1.28 -18.98
CA ILE A 118 14.55 -1.59 -17.60
C ILE A 118 16.08 -1.50 -17.48
N TYR A 119 16.56 -0.90 -16.39
CA TYR A 119 17.98 -0.87 -16.06
C TYR A 119 18.20 -1.15 -14.59
N GLU A 120 19.12 -2.04 -14.26
CA GLU A 120 19.47 -2.38 -12.89
C GLU A 120 20.83 -1.79 -12.52
N SER A 121 20.88 -1.09 -11.38
CA SER A 121 22.14 -0.61 -10.80
C SER A 121 22.30 -1.20 -9.40
N SER A 122 23.35 -2.01 -9.23
CA SER A 122 23.69 -2.69 -7.98
C SER A 122 24.92 -2.08 -7.30
N LEU A 123 25.34 -2.66 -6.16
CA LEU A 123 26.53 -2.26 -5.41
C LEU A 123 26.50 -0.77 -4.99
N LEU A 124 25.32 -0.29 -4.64
CA LEU A 124 25.13 1.06 -4.15
C LEU A 124 25.75 1.20 -2.75
N ARG A 125 26.38 2.35 -2.49
CA ARG A 125 27.11 2.63 -1.25
C ARG A 125 26.17 3.26 -0.24
N PRO A 126 26.02 2.69 0.97
CA PRO A 126 25.23 3.29 2.05
C PRO A 126 25.64 4.74 2.34
N GLY A 127 24.71 5.55 2.82
CA GLY A 127 24.92 6.95 3.19
C GLY A 127 25.01 7.90 1.99
N ASN A 128 24.55 7.50 0.81
CA ASN A 128 24.61 8.33 -0.40
C ASN A 128 23.22 8.55 -1.01
N MET A 129 22.96 9.78 -1.43
CA MET A 129 21.88 10.15 -2.33
C MET A 129 22.27 9.80 -3.76
N TYR A 130 21.40 9.06 -4.44
CA TYR A 130 21.54 8.69 -5.84
C TYR A 130 20.54 9.49 -6.68
N PHE A 131 21.01 9.96 -7.84
CA PHE A 131 20.18 10.65 -8.83
C PHE A 131 20.34 9.96 -10.17
N PHE A 132 19.22 9.78 -10.87
CA PHE A 132 19.21 9.23 -12.21
C PHE A 132 18.37 10.08 -13.15
N LYS A 133 18.86 10.19 -14.38
CA LYS A 133 18.11 10.68 -15.54
C LYS A 133 18.49 9.86 -16.76
N VAL A 134 17.62 9.83 -17.74
CA VAL A 134 17.80 9.08 -18.99
C VAL A 134 17.61 10.01 -20.17
N ARG A 135 18.40 9.81 -21.21
CA ARG A 135 18.15 10.36 -22.55
C ARG A 135 18.06 9.24 -23.56
N SER A 136 17.23 9.43 -24.58
CA SER A 136 17.10 8.49 -25.69
C SER A 136 17.74 9.05 -26.95
N THR A 137 18.32 8.18 -27.76
CA THR A 137 18.87 8.54 -29.06
C THR A 137 18.11 7.85 -30.20
N ALA A 138 17.83 8.58 -31.27
CA ALA A 138 17.28 8.02 -32.51
C ALA A 138 18.21 8.37 -33.69
N GLY A 139 19.03 7.40 -34.10
CA GLY A 139 20.03 7.60 -35.16
C GLY A 139 21.26 8.41 -34.71
N TRP A 140 22.08 8.82 -35.68
CA TRP A 140 23.48 9.22 -35.45
C TRP A 140 23.66 10.57 -34.71
N TRP A 141 22.64 11.44 -34.58
CA TRP A 141 22.79 12.75 -33.92
C TRP A 141 21.54 13.26 -33.17
N ALA A 142 20.54 12.43 -32.92
CA ALA A 142 19.26 12.88 -32.35
C ALA A 142 19.07 12.41 -30.90
N GLU A 143 19.66 13.14 -29.97
CA GLU A 143 19.51 12.91 -28.53
C GLU A 143 18.33 13.73 -27.97
N SER A 144 17.50 13.10 -27.14
CA SER A 144 16.40 13.79 -26.46
C SER A 144 16.92 14.76 -25.39
N ALA A 145 16.04 15.66 -24.93
CA ALA A 145 16.26 16.35 -23.66
C ALA A 145 16.29 15.37 -22.47
N ASP A 146 16.74 15.86 -21.32
CA ASP A 146 16.77 15.12 -20.05
C ASP A 146 15.37 14.61 -19.68
N SER A 147 15.30 13.38 -19.15
CA SER A 147 14.09 12.90 -18.49
C SER A 147 13.77 13.67 -17.21
N ASN A 148 12.61 13.39 -16.61
CA ASN A 148 12.42 13.66 -15.19
C ASN A 148 13.54 12.97 -14.37
N ILE A 149 13.98 13.62 -13.29
CA ILE A 149 15.02 13.07 -12.40
C ILE A 149 14.34 12.24 -11.32
N VAL A 150 14.86 11.05 -11.06
CA VAL A 150 14.52 10.28 -9.87
C VAL A 150 15.68 10.31 -8.88
N SER A 151 15.35 10.35 -7.59
CA SER A 151 16.35 10.33 -6.53
C SER A 151 15.90 9.54 -5.31
N PHE A 152 16.87 8.99 -4.59
CA PHE A 152 16.66 8.25 -3.36
C PHE A 152 17.94 8.19 -2.51
N LEU A 153 17.76 8.09 -1.20
CA LEU A 153 18.82 7.74 -0.27
C LEU A 153 19.01 6.22 -0.28
N TRP A 154 20.24 5.77 -0.49
CA TRP A 154 20.59 4.37 -0.31
C TRP A 154 21.26 4.14 1.04
N ASN A 155 20.67 3.29 1.86
CA ASN A 155 21.21 2.85 3.15
C ASN A 155 20.93 1.37 3.38
N ILE A 156 21.62 0.78 4.35
CA ILE A 156 21.38 -0.61 4.73
C ILE A 156 20.04 -0.65 5.49
N PRO A 157 19.05 -1.41 5.03
CA PRO A 157 17.76 -1.48 5.70
C PRO A 157 17.87 -2.00 7.13
N ALA A 158 17.10 -1.41 8.05
CA ALA A 158 16.91 -1.97 9.38
C ALA A 158 16.27 -3.36 9.35
N MET A 159 16.58 -4.20 10.33
CA MET A 159 15.99 -5.52 10.49
C MET A 159 14.48 -5.46 10.74
N ALA A 160 13.79 -6.56 10.50
CA ALA A 160 12.37 -6.68 10.84
C ALA A 160 12.15 -6.58 12.36
N PRO A 161 11.06 -5.93 12.81
CA PRO A 161 10.66 -6.01 14.21
C PRO A 161 10.36 -7.45 14.63
N GLU A 162 10.95 -7.89 15.74
CA GLU A 162 10.72 -9.21 16.30
C GLU A 162 9.76 -9.19 17.48
N GLY A 163 9.33 -10.38 17.92
CA GLY A 163 8.45 -10.52 19.08
C GLY A 163 7.09 -9.84 18.92
N LEU A 164 6.55 -9.73 17.69
CA LEU A 164 5.22 -9.18 17.46
C LEU A 164 4.16 -10.00 18.21
N GLN A 165 3.45 -9.33 19.10
CA GLN A 165 2.37 -9.87 19.92
C GLN A 165 1.12 -9.02 19.78
N VAL A 166 -0.03 -9.63 20.08
CA VAL A 166 -1.34 -8.96 20.07
C VAL A 166 -2.03 -9.17 21.40
N ARG A 167 -2.63 -8.08 21.90
CA ARG A 167 -3.63 -8.09 22.96
C ARG A 167 -4.95 -7.55 22.42
N VAL A 168 -6.00 -8.34 22.55
CA VAL A 168 -7.36 -7.96 22.15
C VAL A 168 -8.05 -7.24 23.32
N ALA A 169 -8.53 -6.04 23.08
CA ALA A 169 -9.38 -5.27 23.98
C ALA A 169 -10.77 -5.05 23.34
N ASP A 170 -11.70 -4.46 24.08
CA ASP A 170 -13.02 -4.14 23.53
C ASP A 170 -12.86 -3.14 22.37
N LYS A 171 -13.35 -3.52 21.18
CA LYS A 171 -13.30 -2.72 19.94
C LYS A 171 -11.90 -2.30 19.49
N ALA A 172 -10.84 -2.87 20.06
CA ALA A 172 -9.47 -2.48 19.78
C ALA A 172 -8.51 -3.67 19.77
N ILE A 173 -7.50 -3.61 18.90
CA ILE A 173 -6.40 -4.57 18.84
C ILE A 173 -5.11 -3.82 19.13
N THR A 174 -4.47 -4.12 20.25
CA THR A 174 -3.17 -3.56 20.62
C THR A 174 -2.06 -4.51 20.20
N LEU A 175 -1.16 -4.02 19.37
CA LEU A 175 0.05 -4.70 18.91
C LEU A 175 1.25 -4.20 19.71
N SER A 176 2.18 -5.09 20.02
CA SER A 176 3.47 -4.75 20.63
C SER A 176 4.59 -5.59 20.04
N TRP A 177 5.78 -5.02 19.91
CA TRP A 177 6.96 -5.68 19.35
C TRP A 177 8.24 -5.26 20.08
N GLN A 178 9.37 -5.86 19.72
CA GLN A 178 10.68 -5.47 20.22
C GLN A 178 11.28 -4.34 19.36
N PRO A 179 12.02 -3.40 19.96
CA PRO A 179 12.72 -2.37 19.19
C PRO A 179 13.76 -3.02 18.27
N VAL A 180 13.98 -2.41 17.11
CA VAL A 180 14.96 -2.86 16.12
C VAL A 180 16.28 -2.19 16.43
N THR A 181 17.33 -2.99 16.64
CA THR A 181 18.65 -2.51 17.07
C THR A 181 19.76 -2.80 16.06
N MET A 182 19.47 -3.54 14.99
CA MET A 182 20.44 -3.97 13.98
C MET A 182 19.93 -3.74 12.57
N HIS A 183 20.86 -3.45 11.67
CA HIS A 183 20.66 -3.50 10.22
C HIS A 183 20.84 -4.93 9.70
N ARG A 184 20.45 -5.17 8.45
CA ARG A 184 20.58 -6.49 7.80
C ARG A 184 22.01 -7.00 7.66
N ASP A 185 23.01 -6.11 7.69
CA ASP A 185 24.43 -6.49 7.65
C ASP A 185 25.03 -6.76 9.04
N GLY A 186 24.22 -6.66 10.10
CA GLY A 186 24.64 -6.86 11.49
C GLY A 186 25.22 -5.63 12.17
N SER A 187 25.31 -4.48 11.48
CA SER A 187 25.70 -3.22 12.11
C SER A 187 24.58 -2.69 13.03
N PRO A 188 24.92 -1.96 14.12
CA PRO A 188 23.92 -1.40 15.02
C PRO A 188 23.16 -0.25 14.35
N VAL A 189 21.85 -0.18 14.62
CA VAL A 189 21.01 0.97 14.27
C VAL A 189 21.40 2.15 15.16
N THR A 190 21.66 3.31 14.54
CA THR A 190 22.04 4.54 15.26
C THR A 190 21.11 5.70 14.93
N GLU A 191 20.43 5.61 13.80
CA GLU A 191 19.40 6.52 13.37
C GLU A 191 18.07 6.29 14.09
N LYS A 192 17.13 7.22 13.90
CA LYS A 192 15.77 7.09 14.40
C LYS A 192 15.02 6.01 13.61
N VAL A 193 14.40 5.07 14.31
CA VAL A 193 13.49 4.08 13.71
C VAL A 193 12.05 4.36 14.12
N GLU A 194 11.18 4.38 13.12
CA GLU A 194 9.72 4.39 13.27
C GLU A 194 9.13 3.07 12.77
N TYR A 195 7.86 2.82 13.08
CA TYR A 195 7.19 1.57 12.74
C TYR A 195 5.88 1.83 12.02
N GLN A 196 5.74 1.30 10.81
CA GLN A 196 4.47 1.29 10.08
C GLN A 196 3.73 -0.03 10.35
N VAL A 197 2.56 0.07 10.96
CA VAL A 197 1.65 -1.08 11.08
C VAL A 197 0.92 -1.27 9.75
N LEU A 198 0.90 -2.50 9.28
CA LEU A 198 0.25 -2.94 8.06
C LEU A 198 -0.83 -3.96 8.42
N ARG A 199 -2.02 -3.82 7.83
CA ARG A 199 -3.17 -4.70 8.08
C ARG A 199 -3.74 -5.25 6.79
N SER A 200 -4.18 -6.49 6.83
CA SER A 200 -4.95 -7.15 5.76
C SER A 200 -6.27 -7.69 6.30
N GLU A 201 -7.35 -7.49 5.55
CA GLU A 201 -8.64 -8.13 5.82
C GLU A 201 -8.68 -9.49 5.12
N GLY A 202 -8.83 -10.58 5.89
CA GLY A 202 -9.05 -11.92 5.33
C GLY A 202 -7.93 -12.51 4.48
N GLY A 203 -6.71 -11.97 4.53
CA GLY A 203 -5.56 -12.47 3.75
C GLY A 203 -5.33 -11.79 2.40
N GLY A 204 -6.04 -10.71 2.10
CA GLY A 204 -5.77 -9.85 0.94
C GLY A 204 -4.52 -8.97 1.10
N THR A 205 -4.43 -7.92 0.30
CA THR A 205 -3.32 -6.95 0.33
C THR A 205 -3.18 -6.27 1.69
N PHE A 206 -1.94 -6.16 2.17
CA PHE A 206 -1.61 -5.39 3.36
C PHE A 206 -1.60 -3.89 3.05
N THR A 207 -2.31 -3.11 3.85
CA THR A 207 -2.33 -1.64 3.75
C THR A 207 -1.91 -0.99 5.06
N PRO A 208 -1.29 0.22 5.01
CA PRO A 208 -0.95 0.98 6.20
C PRO A 208 -2.16 1.27 7.08
N VAL A 209 -2.01 1.10 8.40
CA VAL A 209 -2.98 1.54 9.40
C VAL A 209 -2.38 2.66 10.21
N GLY A 210 -2.96 3.86 10.08
CA GLY A 210 -2.44 5.06 10.73
C GLY A 210 -1.07 5.49 10.18
N LYS A 211 -0.49 6.50 10.83
CA LYS A 211 0.86 6.98 10.56
C LYS A 211 1.90 6.10 11.27
N PRO A 212 3.17 6.09 10.80
CA PRO A 212 4.25 5.45 11.54
C PRO A 212 4.36 5.95 12.98
N VAL A 213 4.79 5.07 13.88
CA VAL A 213 4.94 5.37 15.32
C VAL A 213 6.40 5.23 15.77
N ASN A 214 6.83 6.10 16.67
CA ASN A 214 8.19 6.05 17.26
C ASN A 214 8.33 4.97 18.36
N GLY A 215 7.22 4.44 18.87
CA GLY A 215 7.20 3.47 19.96
C GLY A 215 7.00 2.04 19.47
N THR A 216 7.14 1.08 20.38
CA THR A 216 7.02 -0.35 20.07
C THR A 216 5.61 -0.91 20.31
N THR A 217 4.60 -0.03 20.31
CA THR A 217 3.20 -0.38 20.54
C THR A 217 2.28 0.42 19.63
N PHE A 218 1.20 -0.21 19.16
CA PHE A 218 0.16 0.45 18.36
C PHE A 218 -1.21 -0.12 18.68
N THR A 219 -2.23 0.73 18.79
CA THR A 219 -3.61 0.29 19.01
C THR A 219 -4.47 0.62 17.80
N ASP A 220 -4.96 -0.42 17.13
CA ASP A 220 -5.93 -0.30 16.05
C ASP A 220 -7.35 -0.25 16.64
N THR A 221 -7.97 0.93 16.60
CA THR A 221 -9.36 1.19 17.03
C THR A 221 -10.35 1.19 15.87
N THR A 222 -9.88 0.98 14.63
CA THR A 222 -10.72 0.99 13.42
C THR A 222 -11.26 -0.40 13.08
N THR A 223 -11.00 -1.38 13.93
CA THR A 223 -11.39 -2.77 13.74
C THR A 223 -12.90 -2.94 13.90
N LYS A 224 -13.48 -3.84 13.11
CA LYS A 224 -14.87 -4.27 13.28
C LYS A 224 -14.91 -5.55 14.09
N ASN A 225 -15.73 -5.58 15.13
CA ASN A 225 -15.88 -6.72 16.01
C ASN A 225 -16.22 -8.00 15.23
N GLY A 226 -15.59 -9.11 15.62
CA GLY A 226 -15.77 -10.42 15.00
C GLY A 226 -15.07 -10.60 13.65
N ARG A 227 -14.46 -9.55 13.07
CA ARG A 227 -13.66 -9.69 11.85
C ARG A 227 -12.24 -10.14 12.18
N LYS A 228 -11.73 -11.06 11.37
CA LYS A 228 -10.35 -11.54 11.42
C LYS A 228 -9.46 -10.61 10.58
N TYR A 229 -8.43 -10.08 11.22
CA TYR A 229 -7.42 -9.23 10.63
C TYR A 229 -6.06 -9.90 10.73
N LEU A 230 -5.22 -9.70 9.71
CA LEU A 230 -3.81 -10.05 9.73
C LEU A 230 -3.01 -8.76 9.89
N TYR A 231 -1.99 -8.78 10.74
CA TYR A 231 -1.11 -7.65 10.98
C TYR A 231 0.35 -8.05 10.76
N LYS A 232 1.13 -7.09 10.28
CA LYS A 232 2.59 -7.11 10.32
C LYS A 232 3.09 -5.69 10.57
N VAL A 233 4.33 -5.55 10.99
CA VAL A 233 4.95 -4.25 11.29
C VAL A 233 6.22 -4.11 10.48
N GLN A 234 6.37 -2.99 9.79
CA GLN A 234 7.57 -2.65 9.05
C GLN A 234 8.38 -1.61 9.83
N SER A 235 9.68 -1.84 9.99
CA SER A 235 10.59 -0.81 10.50
C SER A 235 10.88 0.23 9.41
N LEU A 236 11.02 1.49 9.78
CA LEU A 236 11.36 2.61 8.90
C LEU A 236 12.53 3.37 9.50
N SER A 237 13.66 3.42 8.81
CA SER A 237 14.80 4.25 9.21
C SER A 237 14.56 5.68 8.71
N VAL A 238 14.56 6.64 9.64
CA VAL A 238 14.31 8.06 9.37
C VAL A 238 15.65 8.80 9.33
N TYR A 239 15.99 9.32 8.16
CA TYR A 239 17.10 10.22 7.93
C TYR A 239 16.57 11.62 7.60
N GLU A 240 17.43 12.62 7.63
CA GLU A 240 17.07 14.01 7.34
C GLU A 240 16.48 14.18 5.92
N GLN A 241 17.07 13.50 4.94
CA GLN A 241 16.74 13.63 3.52
C GLN A 241 15.65 12.65 3.05
N ALA A 242 15.44 11.54 3.79
CA ALA A 242 14.56 10.46 3.33
C ALA A 242 14.18 9.48 4.45
N VAL A 243 13.11 8.72 4.19
CA VAL A 243 12.72 7.54 4.98
C VAL A 243 13.04 6.28 4.17
N VAL A 244 13.77 5.34 4.78
CA VAL A 244 14.17 4.07 4.14
C VAL A 244 13.38 2.93 4.79
N GLY A 245 12.70 2.13 3.96
CA GLY A 245 11.96 0.97 4.41
C GLY A 245 12.89 -0.16 4.86
N GLY A 246 12.67 -0.66 6.08
CA GLY A 246 13.36 -1.82 6.64
C GLY A 246 12.55 -3.11 6.51
N GLY A 247 12.92 -4.10 7.32
CA GLY A 247 12.28 -5.41 7.34
C GLY A 247 10.84 -5.37 7.86
N GLU A 248 10.05 -6.37 7.42
CA GLU A 248 8.69 -6.60 7.88
C GLU A 248 8.66 -7.79 8.87
N SER A 249 7.94 -7.64 9.97
CA SER A 249 7.77 -8.70 10.95
C SER A 249 7.04 -9.91 10.37
N LYS A 250 7.09 -11.03 11.09
CA LYS A 250 6.16 -12.15 10.84
C LYS A 250 4.71 -11.66 10.98
N VAL A 251 3.82 -12.25 10.17
CA VAL A 251 2.38 -11.96 10.21
C VAL A 251 1.76 -12.57 11.45
N ILE A 252 0.92 -11.81 12.15
CA ILE A 252 0.09 -12.28 13.26
C ILE A 252 -1.40 -12.09 12.93
N SER A 253 -2.23 -13.04 13.36
CA SER A 253 -3.68 -12.96 13.19
C SER A 253 -4.35 -12.49 14.48
N ALA A 254 -5.34 -11.61 14.35
CA ALA A 254 -6.12 -11.10 15.47
C ALA A 254 -7.58 -10.88 15.07
N ALA A 255 -8.50 -11.00 16.01
CA ALA A 255 -9.90 -10.62 15.83
C ALA A 255 -10.36 -9.86 17.07
N SER A 256 -10.91 -8.67 16.88
CA SER A 256 -11.51 -7.92 17.99
C SER A 256 -12.80 -8.60 18.43
N VAL A 257 -13.06 -8.55 19.73
CA VAL A 257 -14.26 -9.16 20.33
C VAL A 257 -15.02 -8.05 21.04
N ASP A 258 -16.30 -7.91 20.71
CA ASP A 258 -17.18 -6.97 21.43
C ASP A 258 -17.43 -7.50 22.84
N ARG A 259 -16.96 -6.83 23.88
CA ARG A 259 -17.21 -7.22 25.27
C ARG A 259 -18.08 -6.21 26.02
N THR A 260 -18.59 -5.20 25.33
CA THR A 260 -19.38 -4.15 25.97
C THR A 260 -20.87 -4.47 25.86
N PRO A 261 -21.57 -4.67 26.99
CA PRO A 261 -23.01 -4.83 26.95
C PRO A 261 -23.71 -3.50 26.61
N PRO A 262 -24.97 -3.54 26.12
CA PRO A 262 -25.77 -2.33 25.94
C PRO A 262 -26.03 -1.61 27.27
N ALA A 263 -26.58 -0.39 27.21
CA ALA A 263 -26.92 0.35 28.43
C ALA A 263 -28.01 -0.37 29.24
N ARG A 264 -27.92 -0.28 30.58
CA ARG A 264 -28.93 -0.84 31.50
C ARG A 264 -30.29 -0.17 31.28
N PRO A 265 -31.40 -0.94 31.15
CA PRO A 265 -32.75 -0.38 31.07
C PRO A 265 -33.16 0.43 32.31
N THR A 266 -33.89 1.53 32.08
CA THR A 266 -34.46 2.41 33.10
C THR A 266 -35.98 2.49 32.97
N GLY A 267 -36.63 3.21 33.89
CA GLY A 267 -38.09 3.41 33.86
C GLY A 267 -38.93 2.12 34.00
N VAL A 268 -38.37 1.08 34.63
CA VAL A 268 -39.08 -0.20 34.78
C VAL A 268 -40.28 -0.01 35.70
N HIS A 269 -41.46 -0.33 35.19
CA HIS A 269 -42.71 -0.28 35.94
C HIS A 269 -43.58 -1.47 35.56
N VAL A 270 -44.48 -1.83 36.48
CA VAL A 270 -45.29 -3.03 36.39
C VAL A 270 -46.75 -2.73 36.66
N VAL A 271 -47.63 -3.35 35.88
CA VAL A 271 -49.08 -3.19 35.97
C VAL A 271 -49.71 -4.56 36.11
N ARG A 272 -50.44 -4.77 37.20
CA ARG A 272 -51.24 -5.97 37.40
C ARG A 272 -52.50 -5.90 36.54
N THR A 273 -52.85 -7.01 35.90
CA THR A 273 -54.14 -7.22 35.24
C THR A 273 -54.86 -8.40 35.90
N ALA A 274 -56.07 -8.72 35.45
CA ALA A 274 -56.85 -9.84 36.02
C ALA A 274 -56.06 -11.17 36.06
N ASN A 275 -55.28 -11.46 35.02
CA ASN A 275 -54.63 -12.78 34.85
C ASN A 275 -53.10 -12.71 34.62
N ALA A 276 -52.49 -11.53 34.65
CA ALA A 276 -51.08 -11.35 34.30
C ALA A 276 -50.47 -10.10 34.91
N VAL A 277 -49.14 -10.02 34.91
CA VAL A 277 -48.39 -8.79 35.19
C VAL A 277 -47.74 -8.30 33.90
N LYS A 278 -48.03 -7.07 33.49
CA LYS A 278 -47.36 -6.42 32.38
C LYS A 278 -46.17 -5.62 32.92
N ILE A 279 -45.01 -5.82 32.33
CA ILE A 279 -43.75 -5.15 32.66
C ILE A 279 -43.37 -4.27 31.49
N PHE A 280 -43.09 -3.00 31.78
CA PHE A 280 -42.69 -1.99 30.81
C PHE A 280 -41.37 -1.37 31.24
N TRP A 281 -40.61 -0.86 30.27
CA TRP A 281 -39.35 -0.15 30.51
C TRP A 281 -39.14 0.91 29.43
N GLU A 282 -38.21 1.83 29.68
CA GLU A 282 -37.80 2.81 28.66
C GLU A 282 -36.93 2.13 27.59
N PRO A 283 -37.09 2.50 26.30
CA PRO A 283 -36.26 1.97 25.23
C PRO A 283 -34.79 2.34 25.45
N VAL A 284 -33.91 1.33 25.33
CA VAL A 284 -32.47 1.53 25.25
C VAL A 284 -32.10 1.83 23.80
N HIS A 285 -31.29 2.86 23.58
CA HIS A 285 -30.82 3.25 22.25
C HIS A 285 -29.32 3.00 22.12
N THR A 286 -28.95 1.80 21.63
CA THR A 286 -27.58 1.46 21.21
C THR A 286 -27.64 0.71 19.88
N ASN A 287 -26.58 0.84 19.06
CA ASN A 287 -26.54 0.25 17.72
C ASN A 287 -26.50 -1.29 17.71
N ASP A 288 -26.10 -1.89 18.81
CA ASP A 288 -25.92 -3.33 19.00
C ASP A 288 -27.04 -3.98 19.84
N LEU A 289 -28.05 -3.22 20.27
CA LEU A 289 -29.16 -3.75 21.06
C LEU A 289 -29.93 -4.82 20.27
N HIS A 290 -29.94 -6.04 20.78
CA HIS A 290 -30.72 -7.14 20.22
C HIS A 290 -32.06 -7.32 20.96
N GLY A 291 -32.07 -7.09 22.27
CA GLY A 291 -33.28 -7.24 23.07
C GLY A 291 -33.05 -7.12 24.56
N TYR A 292 -33.99 -7.66 25.33
CA TYR A 292 -34.06 -7.57 26.77
C TYR A 292 -34.30 -8.92 27.42
N ARG A 293 -33.67 -9.19 28.56
CA ARG A 293 -33.99 -10.33 29.42
C ARG A 293 -34.79 -9.86 30.62
N ILE A 294 -35.87 -10.58 30.90
CA ILE A 294 -36.81 -10.23 31.97
C ILE A 294 -36.63 -11.20 33.11
N TYR A 295 -36.54 -10.65 34.31
CA TYR A 295 -36.29 -11.37 35.55
C TYR A 295 -37.41 -11.12 36.54
N ARG A 296 -37.71 -12.15 37.34
CA ARG A 296 -38.72 -12.12 38.40
C ARG A 296 -38.16 -12.66 39.70
N ARG A 297 -38.50 -12.03 40.81
CA ARG A 297 -38.11 -12.45 42.16
C ARG A 297 -39.30 -12.33 43.09
N ALA A 298 -39.68 -13.44 43.74
CA ALA A 298 -40.68 -13.41 44.81
C ALA A 298 -40.07 -12.81 46.09
N ALA A 299 -40.90 -12.17 46.92
CA ALA A 299 -40.49 -11.72 48.25
C ALA A 299 -39.84 -12.86 49.06
N GLY A 300 -38.80 -12.54 49.82
CA GLY A 300 -38.02 -13.52 50.59
C GLY A 300 -37.02 -14.36 49.77
N LYS A 301 -37.05 -14.31 48.43
CA LYS A 301 -36.02 -14.96 47.59
C LYS A 301 -34.84 -14.02 47.32
N LYS A 302 -33.63 -14.54 47.45
CA LYS A 302 -32.36 -13.79 47.24
C LYS A 302 -32.03 -13.57 45.76
N LYS A 303 -32.33 -14.55 44.90
CA LYS A 303 -31.98 -14.49 43.47
C LYS A 303 -33.25 -14.36 42.61
N PRO A 304 -33.26 -13.49 41.60
CA PRO A 304 -34.27 -13.50 40.56
C PRO A 304 -34.09 -14.71 39.64
N VAL A 305 -35.18 -15.05 38.94
CA VAL A 305 -35.22 -16.09 37.90
C VAL A 305 -35.54 -15.41 36.57
N GLY A 306 -34.86 -15.79 35.50
CA GLY A 306 -35.19 -15.33 34.15
C GLY A 306 -36.53 -15.94 33.69
N ILE A 307 -37.47 -15.10 33.27
CA ILE A 307 -38.82 -15.52 32.86
C ILE A 307 -39.09 -15.32 31.37
N GLY A 308 -38.20 -14.63 30.65
CA GLY A 308 -38.35 -14.44 29.22
C GLY A 308 -37.29 -13.55 28.59
N THR A 309 -37.31 -13.48 27.27
CA THR A 309 -36.52 -12.56 26.45
C THR A 309 -37.44 -11.90 25.43
N VAL A 310 -37.22 -10.62 25.18
CA VAL A 310 -37.98 -9.80 24.23
C VAL A 310 -37.01 -9.15 23.25
N ASN A 311 -37.23 -9.28 21.95
CA ASN A 311 -36.39 -8.62 20.96
C ASN A 311 -36.72 -7.13 20.86
N ALA A 312 -35.71 -6.28 20.62
CA ALA A 312 -35.96 -4.88 20.30
C ALA A 312 -36.78 -4.76 18.98
N PRO A 313 -37.62 -3.72 18.79
CA PRO A 313 -37.80 -2.54 19.64
C PRO A 313 -38.89 -2.71 20.73
N TYR A 314 -39.39 -3.92 20.98
CA TYR A 314 -40.43 -4.12 21.98
C TYR A 314 -39.92 -3.83 23.39
N VAL A 315 -40.68 -3.02 24.14
CA VAL A 315 -40.34 -2.57 25.50
C VAL A 315 -41.36 -3.03 26.56
N MET A 316 -42.04 -4.13 26.27
CA MET A 316 -43.04 -4.72 27.15
C MET A 316 -42.90 -6.25 27.19
N PHE A 317 -43.10 -6.83 28.37
CA PHE A 317 -43.26 -8.27 28.58
C PHE A 317 -44.52 -8.54 29.41
N THR A 318 -45.20 -9.66 29.15
CA THR A 318 -46.35 -10.09 29.95
C THR A 318 -46.01 -11.39 30.67
N ASP A 319 -45.93 -11.34 32.00
CA ASP A 319 -45.87 -12.53 32.82
C ASP A 319 -47.28 -13.09 33.06
N THR A 320 -47.62 -14.16 32.35
CA THR A 320 -48.90 -14.87 32.45
C THR A 320 -48.94 -15.91 33.55
N LYS A 321 -47.82 -16.14 34.25
CA LYS A 321 -47.71 -17.14 35.31
C LYS A 321 -47.07 -16.54 36.57
N PRO A 322 -47.57 -15.40 37.09
CA PRO A 322 -47.01 -14.80 38.29
C PRO A 322 -47.19 -15.76 39.49
N PRO A 323 -46.26 -15.76 40.47
CA PRO A 323 -46.35 -16.63 41.63
C PRO A 323 -47.63 -16.36 42.45
N GLN A 324 -48.51 -17.35 42.57
CA GLN A 324 -49.81 -17.20 43.25
C GLN A 324 -49.68 -17.06 44.78
N ASN A 325 -48.60 -17.58 45.36
CA ASN A 325 -48.40 -17.62 46.82
C ASN A 325 -47.47 -16.51 47.35
N ALA A 326 -47.17 -15.49 46.53
CA ALA A 326 -46.24 -14.42 46.90
C ALA A 326 -46.98 -13.09 47.03
N GLU A 327 -47.03 -12.53 48.25
CA GLU A 327 -47.65 -11.23 48.51
C GLU A 327 -47.04 -10.11 47.64
N ARG A 328 -45.71 -10.16 47.42
CA ARG A 328 -44.97 -9.19 46.61
C ARG A 328 -44.05 -9.88 45.62
N VAL A 329 -44.01 -9.34 44.41
CA VAL A 329 -43.14 -9.81 43.33
C VAL A 329 -42.39 -8.63 42.72
N TYR A 330 -41.11 -8.84 42.47
CA TYR A 330 -40.18 -7.85 41.92
C TYR A 330 -39.78 -8.27 40.51
N TYR A 331 -39.77 -7.30 39.59
CA TYR A 331 -39.33 -7.50 38.21
C TYR A 331 -38.14 -6.60 37.90
N SER A 332 -37.16 -7.15 37.18
CA SER A 332 -36.03 -6.37 36.66
C SER A 332 -35.74 -6.78 35.22
N VAL A 333 -35.14 -5.87 34.47
CA VAL A 333 -34.86 -6.04 33.04
C VAL A 333 -33.39 -5.73 32.79
N SER A 334 -32.72 -6.56 32.00
CA SER A 334 -31.41 -6.24 31.42
C SER A 334 -31.52 -6.15 29.90
N SER A 335 -30.56 -5.50 29.28
CA SER A 335 -30.40 -5.43 27.83
C SER A 335 -29.33 -6.41 27.38
N ILE A 336 -29.50 -6.96 26.18
CA ILE A 336 -28.56 -7.88 25.54
C ILE A 336 -28.22 -7.42 24.13
N ASP A 337 -26.97 -7.65 23.72
CA ASP A 337 -26.51 -7.40 22.36
C ASP A 337 -26.77 -8.60 21.41
N ASN A 338 -26.35 -8.45 20.16
CA ASN A 338 -26.50 -9.46 19.11
C ASN A 338 -25.35 -10.49 19.06
N ARG A 339 -24.44 -10.49 20.06
CA ARG A 339 -23.27 -11.36 20.08
C ARG A 339 -23.64 -12.78 20.53
N LYS A 340 -22.74 -13.75 20.27
CA LYS A 340 -22.88 -15.14 20.73
C LYS A 340 -21.61 -15.58 21.48
N PRO A 341 -21.68 -15.83 22.80
CA PRO A 341 -22.79 -15.51 23.70
C PRO A 341 -23.00 -13.98 23.81
N ALA A 342 -24.24 -13.54 24.04
CA ALA A 342 -24.58 -12.12 24.12
C ALA A 342 -23.94 -11.46 25.34
N ASN A 343 -23.42 -10.24 25.18
CA ASN A 343 -23.08 -9.42 26.33
C ASN A 343 -24.39 -8.91 26.97
N GLU A 344 -24.50 -9.03 28.29
CA GLU A 344 -25.68 -8.64 29.05
C GLU A 344 -25.34 -7.52 30.03
N SER A 345 -26.18 -6.49 30.09
CA SER A 345 -26.00 -5.37 30.99
C SER A 345 -26.35 -5.73 32.44
N ALA A 346 -25.99 -4.83 33.36
CA ALA A 346 -26.54 -4.91 34.71
C ALA A 346 -28.08 -4.83 34.66
N ARG A 347 -28.75 -5.56 35.56
CA ARG A 347 -30.21 -5.49 35.68
C ARG A 347 -30.65 -4.11 36.16
N SER A 348 -31.80 -3.64 35.68
CA SER A 348 -32.49 -2.44 36.12
C SER A 348 -32.75 -2.44 37.63
N GLN A 349 -33.17 -1.28 38.15
CA GLN A 349 -33.85 -1.29 39.44
C GLN A 349 -35.11 -2.16 39.38
N GLU A 350 -35.44 -2.77 40.51
CA GLU A 350 -36.60 -3.65 40.60
C GLU A 350 -37.90 -2.87 40.75
N ALA A 351 -38.88 -3.21 39.92
CA ALA A 351 -40.25 -2.74 40.03
C ALA A 351 -41.09 -3.77 40.80
N MET A 352 -41.86 -3.31 41.79
CA MET A 352 -42.64 -4.17 42.67
C MET A 352 -44.12 -4.15 42.30
N VAL A 353 -44.78 -5.30 42.37
CA VAL A 353 -46.24 -5.44 42.33
C VAL A 353 -46.72 -6.30 43.49
N ILE A 354 -47.93 -6.02 43.99
CA ILE A 354 -48.62 -6.81 45.01
C ILE A 354 -49.61 -7.75 44.32
N LEU A 355 -49.59 -9.03 44.67
CA LEU A 355 -50.52 -10.04 44.18
C LEU A 355 -51.46 -10.41 45.36
N GLN A 356 -52.54 -9.65 45.52
CA GLN A 356 -53.62 -9.96 46.46
C GLN A 356 -54.62 -10.94 45.87
#